data_AF-A0A3C0C2L5-F1
#
_entry.id   AF-A0A3C0C2L5-F1
#
_cell.length_a   1.000
_cell.length_b   1.000
_cell.length_c   1.000
_cell.angle_alpha   90.00
_cell.angle_beta   90.00
_cell.angle_gamma   90.00
#
_symmetry.space_group_name_H-M   'P 1'
#
loop_
_entity.id
_entity.type
_entity.pdbx_description
1 polymer ?
#
loop_
_entity_poly.entity_id
_entity_poly.type
_entity_poly.pdbx_seq_one_letter_code
_entity_poly.pdbx_strand_id
1 'polypeptide(L)'
;GTYKGRFLGSIGKCGTWSFDPNKTLTVGEGGIVFTDDEDLWFMMDCYHDHGHIHSKEHDRGQEGKFGLGVNYRLSELQGALGSVALDKMDAALSRMRATKKRILDAVKDTGIKERPMHDDEGDTASHLIFMLPSAEAALCFRSAAAQAGTQFSIISENTWHFAKHWKALEDMGEKDIFGIRAPSYAPETMEGTDAILSRAVMAGLNINMSGEEVERIVSSVRYG
;
A
#
# COMPACT_ATOMS: atom_id res chain seq x y z
N GLY A 1 -7.05 8.79 0.84
CA GLY A 1 -8.13 8.14 1.61
C GLY A 1 -8.14 8.69 3.01
N THR A 2 -9.23 8.46 3.74
CA THR A 2 -9.43 8.98 5.10
C THR A 2 -9.92 7.88 6.03
N TYR A 3 -9.83 8.13 7.34
CA TYR A 3 -10.53 7.38 8.37
C TYR A 3 -11.10 8.39 9.36
N LYS A 4 -12.43 8.40 9.53
CA LYS A 4 -13.14 9.35 10.40
C LYS A 4 -12.73 10.81 10.15
N GLY A 5 -12.66 11.18 8.86
CA GLY A 5 -12.30 12.52 8.40
C GLY A 5 -10.80 12.88 8.47
N ARG A 6 -9.93 12.00 8.98
CA ARG A 6 -8.47 12.23 9.00
C ARG A 6 -7.78 11.49 7.86
N PHE A 7 -6.79 12.10 7.20
CA PHE A 7 -6.04 11.44 6.13
C PHE A 7 -5.25 10.22 6.64
N LEU A 8 -5.22 9.16 5.83
CA LEU A 8 -4.43 7.98 6.17
C LEU A 8 -2.93 8.32 6.22
N GLY A 9 -2.28 7.95 7.32
CA GLY A 9 -0.90 8.31 7.63
C GLY A 9 -0.79 9.48 8.63
N SER A 10 -1.81 10.33 8.76
CA SER A 10 -1.80 11.46 9.71
C SER A 10 -2.49 11.14 11.05
N ILE A 11 -2.71 9.86 11.36
CA ILE A 11 -3.48 9.42 12.55
C ILE A 11 -2.54 9.09 13.72
N GLY A 12 -1.41 8.44 13.43
CA GLY A 12 -0.37 8.12 14.40
C GLY A 12 0.65 9.26 14.52
N LYS A 13 1.80 8.97 15.14
CA LYS A 13 2.89 9.94 15.32
C LYS A 13 3.50 10.40 14.00
N CYS A 14 3.56 9.52 13.00
CA CYS A 14 4.04 9.85 11.67
C CYS A 14 3.43 8.92 10.63
N GLY A 15 3.41 9.38 9.38
CA GLY A 15 2.97 8.63 8.22
C GLY A 15 4.06 8.53 7.18
N THR A 16 3.98 7.50 6.35
CA THR A 16 4.85 7.33 5.19
C THR A 16 4.01 7.04 3.96
N TRP A 17 4.41 7.61 2.82
CA TRP A 17 3.90 7.22 1.51
C TRP A 17 5.05 6.86 0.58
N SER A 18 4.82 5.84 -0.23
CA SER A 18 5.70 5.47 -1.34
C SER A 18 5.18 6.12 -2.61
N PHE A 19 6.10 6.48 -3.50
CA PHE A 19 5.85 7.02 -4.82
C PHE A 19 6.58 6.22 -5.91
N ASP A 20 6.72 4.91 -5.68
CA ASP A 20 7.24 3.96 -6.69
C ASP A 20 6.35 3.93 -7.95
N PRO A 21 6.78 3.29 -9.05
CA PRO A 21 6.05 3.31 -10.32
C PRO A 21 4.65 2.69 -10.26
N ASN A 22 4.37 1.85 -9.27
CA ASN A 22 3.12 1.10 -9.13
C ASN A 22 2.17 1.71 -8.09
N LYS A 23 2.49 2.89 -7.53
CA LYS A 23 1.60 3.60 -6.61
C LYS A 23 0.60 4.47 -7.37
N THR A 24 -0.48 4.84 -6.69
CA THR A 24 -1.51 5.75 -7.24
C THR A 24 -0.91 7.09 -7.68
N LEU A 25 0.08 7.58 -6.93
CA LEU A 25 0.93 8.70 -7.28
C LEU A 25 2.35 8.18 -7.39
N THR A 26 3.04 8.48 -8.49
CA THR A 26 4.43 8.09 -8.70
C THR A 26 5.31 9.29 -9.04
N VAL A 27 6.57 9.22 -8.61
CA VAL A 27 7.65 10.12 -9.04
C VAL A 27 8.78 9.32 -9.71
N GLY A 28 8.46 8.15 -10.26
CA GLY A 28 9.45 7.14 -10.64
C GLY A 28 9.88 6.36 -9.41
N GLU A 29 10.79 6.92 -8.62
CA GLU A 29 11.19 6.34 -7.33
C GLU A 29 11.17 7.43 -6.25
N GLY A 30 10.61 7.13 -5.08
CA GLY A 30 10.59 8.10 -4.00
C GLY A 30 9.60 7.76 -2.90
N GLY A 31 9.54 8.64 -1.91
CA GLY A 31 8.61 8.56 -0.82
C GLY A 31 8.64 9.83 0.01
N ILE A 32 7.75 9.88 0.99
CA ILE A 32 7.67 10.95 1.97
C ILE A 32 7.43 10.36 3.35
N VAL A 33 8.03 10.99 4.35
CA VAL A 33 7.66 10.83 5.76
C VAL A 33 7.11 12.16 6.24
N PHE A 34 6.04 12.13 7.01
CA PHE A 34 5.38 13.34 7.52
C PHE A 34 4.83 13.12 8.92
N THR A 35 4.75 14.20 9.68
CA THR A 35 4.29 14.24 11.07
C THR A 35 3.80 15.65 11.39
N ASP A 36 2.94 15.78 12.40
CA ASP A 36 2.53 17.04 13.02
C ASP A 36 3.36 17.37 14.29
N ASP A 37 4.31 16.52 14.65
CA ASP A 37 5.25 16.70 15.76
C ASP A 37 6.53 17.38 15.25
N GLU A 38 6.77 18.63 15.67
CA GLU A 38 7.89 19.46 15.21
C GLU A 38 9.26 18.87 15.57
N ASP A 39 9.39 18.28 16.77
CA ASP A 39 10.65 17.67 17.21
C ASP A 39 10.94 16.43 16.36
N LEU A 40 9.92 15.62 16.10
CA LEU A 40 10.04 14.44 15.25
C LEU A 40 10.33 14.81 13.79
N TRP A 41 9.68 15.85 13.26
CA TRP A 41 9.95 16.37 11.93
C TRP A 41 11.42 16.81 11.80
N PHE A 42 11.93 17.57 12.77
CA PHE A 42 13.31 18.04 12.76
C PHE A 42 14.32 16.86 12.76
N MET A 43 14.05 15.83 13.56
CA MET A 43 14.88 14.62 13.56
C MET A 43 14.85 13.87 12.22
N MET A 44 13.67 13.75 11.59
CA MET A 44 13.50 13.11 10.27
C MET A 44 14.22 13.89 9.17
N ASP A 45 14.08 15.22 9.18
CA ASP A 45 14.72 16.13 8.24
C ASP A 45 16.25 16.05 8.37
N CYS A 46 16.80 16.07 9.58
CA CYS A 46 18.23 15.86 9.77
C CYS A 46 18.68 14.47 9.28
N TYR A 47 17.96 13.40 9.66
CA TYR A 47 18.40 12.02 9.38
C TYR A 47 18.45 11.70 7.89
N HIS A 48 17.53 12.23 7.08
CA HIS A 48 17.46 11.95 5.64
C HIS A 48 18.57 12.63 4.82
N ASP A 49 19.24 13.63 5.39
CA ASP A 49 20.35 14.37 4.79
C ASP A 49 21.59 14.37 5.70
N HIS A 50 22.15 13.20 6.00
CA HIS A 50 23.45 13.06 6.70
C HIS A 50 23.56 13.77 8.07
N GLY A 51 22.44 14.07 8.72
CA GLY A 51 22.37 14.79 9.98
C GLY A 51 22.37 16.32 9.86
N HIS A 52 22.35 16.88 8.66
CA HIS A 52 22.37 18.33 8.43
C HIS A 52 21.17 19.03 9.07
N ILE A 53 21.41 20.12 9.80
CA ILE A 53 20.35 20.87 10.53
C ILE A 53 19.57 21.85 9.65
N HIS A 54 19.95 22.00 8.39
CA HIS A 54 19.36 22.91 7.41
C HIS A 54 19.21 24.36 7.91
N SER A 55 20.26 24.87 8.57
CA SER A 55 20.25 26.23 9.11
C SER A 55 20.24 27.26 7.98
N LYS A 56 19.38 28.27 8.09
CA LYS A 56 19.35 29.40 7.15
C LYS A 56 20.42 30.46 7.44
N GLU A 57 21.16 30.33 8.54
CA GLU A 57 22.17 31.29 8.99
C GLU A 57 23.58 30.94 8.53
N HIS A 58 23.79 29.72 8.05
CA HIS A 58 25.11 29.20 7.65
C HIS A 58 25.04 28.62 6.25
N ASP A 59 26.16 28.68 5.52
CA ASP A 59 26.28 27.93 4.28
C ASP A 59 26.25 26.42 4.57
N ARG A 60 25.80 25.62 3.61
CA ARG A 60 25.67 24.16 3.75
C ARG A 60 26.95 23.46 4.24
N GLY A 61 28.12 23.94 3.82
CA GLY A 61 29.41 23.37 4.25
C GLY A 61 29.81 23.73 5.69
N GLN A 62 29.13 24.69 6.30
CA GLN A 62 29.42 25.25 7.61
C GLN A 62 28.40 24.86 8.68
N GLU A 63 27.25 24.31 8.28
CA GLU A 63 26.21 23.95 9.23
C GLU A 63 26.60 22.75 10.11
N GLY A 64 26.08 22.77 11.34
CA GLY A 64 26.25 21.68 12.28
C GLY A 64 25.46 20.43 11.88
N LYS A 65 25.67 19.36 12.63
CA LYS A 65 24.88 18.13 12.52
C LYS A 65 24.14 17.86 13.82
N PHE A 66 22.86 17.51 13.72
CA PHE A 66 22.09 17.08 14.89
C PHE A 66 22.51 15.69 15.37
N GLY A 67 22.85 14.79 14.44
CA GLY A 67 23.25 13.42 14.74
C GLY A 67 23.76 12.67 13.50
N LEU A 68 23.77 11.34 13.58
CA LEU A 68 24.01 10.50 12.40
C LEU A 68 22.81 10.57 11.45
N GLY A 69 23.08 10.42 10.16
CA GLY A 69 22.07 10.35 9.12
C GLY A 69 22.59 9.61 7.89
N VAL A 70 21.71 9.45 6.90
CA VAL A 70 21.99 8.80 5.62
C VAL A 70 21.56 9.73 4.48
N ASN A 71 21.76 9.32 3.23
CA ASN A 71 21.25 10.07 2.07
C ASN A 71 19.97 9.43 1.52
N TYR A 72 18.82 10.00 1.88
CA TYR A 72 17.52 9.67 1.27
C TYR A 72 16.89 10.88 0.57
N ARG A 73 17.69 11.88 0.19
CA ARG A 73 17.19 13.06 -0.51
C ARG A 73 16.57 12.70 -1.84
N LEU A 74 15.42 13.31 -2.12
CA LEU A 74 14.74 13.24 -3.40
C LEU A 74 15.32 14.31 -4.35
N SER A 75 15.40 14.03 -5.65
CA SER A 75 15.81 15.05 -6.63
C SER A 75 14.70 16.07 -6.92
N GLU A 76 15.09 17.28 -7.34
CA GLU A 76 14.15 18.33 -7.76
C GLU A 76 13.23 17.87 -8.91
N LEU A 77 13.72 17.03 -9.82
CA LEU A 77 12.90 16.50 -10.92
C LEU A 77 11.78 15.60 -10.41
N GLN A 78 12.08 14.75 -9.43
CA GLN A 78 11.08 13.90 -8.78
C GLN A 78 10.10 14.76 -7.95
N GLY A 79 10.59 15.79 -7.25
CA GLY A 79 9.75 16.76 -6.53
C GLY A 79 8.77 17.49 -7.45
N ALA A 80 9.24 17.98 -8.59
CA ALA A 80 8.40 18.64 -9.60
C ALA A 80 7.33 17.70 -10.18
N LEU A 81 7.70 16.46 -10.49
CA LEU A 81 6.76 15.44 -10.96
C LEU A 81 5.69 15.13 -9.89
N GLY A 82 6.11 14.97 -8.63
CA GLY A 82 5.23 14.70 -7.50
C GLY A 82 4.22 15.83 -7.26
N SER A 83 4.67 17.08 -7.35
CA SER A 83 3.80 18.26 -7.21
C SER A 83 2.65 18.25 -8.23
N VAL A 84 2.96 18.04 -9.52
CA VAL A 84 1.95 17.97 -10.59
C VAL A 84 1.03 16.74 -10.43
N ALA A 85 1.55 15.63 -9.91
CA ALA A 85 0.75 14.43 -9.67
C ALA A 85 -0.21 14.60 -8.48
N LEU A 86 0.23 15.31 -7.43
CA LEU A 86 -0.58 15.61 -6.24
C LEU A 86 -1.83 16.42 -6.60
N ASP A 87 -1.70 17.42 -7.47
CA ASP A 87 -2.82 18.24 -7.96
C ASP A 87 -3.93 17.43 -8.66
N LYS A 88 -3.62 16.21 -9.11
CA LYS A 88 -4.55 15.32 -9.83
C LYS A 88 -5.20 14.27 -8.94
N MET A 89 -4.81 14.18 -7.67
CA MET A 89 -5.19 13.06 -6.80
C MET A 89 -6.69 12.98 -6.52
N ASP A 90 -7.37 14.11 -6.33
CA ASP A 90 -8.81 14.11 -6.09
C ASP A 90 -9.59 13.54 -7.27
N ALA A 91 -9.19 13.90 -8.50
CA ALA A 91 -9.78 13.36 -9.72
C ALA A 91 -9.46 11.85 -9.87
N ALA A 92 -8.22 11.44 -9.57
CA ALA A 92 -7.80 10.04 -9.63
C ALA A 92 -8.58 9.16 -8.64
N LEU A 93 -8.69 9.59 -7.38
CA LEU A 93 -9.46 8.89 -6.34
C LEU A 93 -10.95 8.85 -6.70
N SER A 94 -11.51 9.94 -7.21
CA SER A 94 -12.92 9.99 -7.63
C SER A 94 -13.21 8.98 -8.74
N ARG A 95 -12.31 8.84 -9.73
CA ARG A 95 -12.45 7.82 -10.80
C ARG A 95 -12.39 6.41 -10.24
N MET A 96 -11.41 6.09 -9.41
CA MET A 96 -11.30 4.74 -8.82
C MET A 96 -12.50 4.39 -7.95
N ARG A 97 -13.00 5.33 -7.13
CA ARG A 97 -14.20 5.16 -6.32
C ARG A 97 -15.44 4.90 -7.18
N ALA A 98 -15.62 5.67 -8.25
CA ALA A 98 -16.72 5.46 -9.19
C ALA A 98 -16.63 4.08 -9.88
N THR A 99 -15.44 3.67 -10.30
CA THR A 99 -15.19 2.35 -10.89
C THR A 99 -15.54 1.23 -9.91
N LYS A 100 -15.01 1.28 -8.69
CA LYS A 100 -15.28 0.28 -7.65
C LYS A 100 -16.77 0.22 -7.33
N LYS A 101 -17.43 1.37 -7.15
CA LYS A 101 -18.86 1.44 -6.90
C LYS A 101 -19.67 0.80 -8.02
N ARG A 102 -19.36 1.08 -9.28
CA ARG A 102 -20.05 0.49 -10.44
C ARG A 102 -19.95 -1.03 -10.44
N ILE A 103 -18.77 -1.58 -10.15
CA ILE A 103 -18.58 -3.03 -10.06
C ILE A 103 -19.40 -3.62 -8.90
N LEU A 104 -19.31 -3.04 -7.70
CA LEU A 104 -20.04 -3.51 -6.52
C LEU A 104 -21.55 -3.46 -6.70
N ASP A 105 -22.09 -2.35 -7.25
CA ASP A 105 -23.51 -2.21 -7.56
C ASP A 105 -23.98 -3.29 -8.56
N ALA A 106 -23.14 -3.61 -9.54
CA ALA A 106 -23.44 -4.56 -10.61
C ALA A 106 -23.33 -6.03 -10.18
N VAL A 107 -22.80 -6.33 -9.00
CA VAL A 107 -22.68 -7.71 -8.48
C VAL A 107 -23.35 -7.89 -7.12
N LYS A 108 -24.08 -6.88 -6.63
CA LYS A 108 -24.72 -6.90 -5.31
C LYS A 108 -25.71 -8.07 -5.11
N ASP A 109 -26.30 -8.57 -6.19
CA ASP A 109 -27.28 -9.65 -6.23
C ASP A 109 -26.66 -11.05 -6.17
N THR A 110 -25.35 -11.19 -6.38
CA THR A 110 -24.66 -12.51 -6.31
C THR A 110 -24.51 -13.01 -4.88
N GLY A 111 -24.64 -12.14 -3.88
CA GLY A 111 -24.41 -12.46 -2.48
C GLY A 111 -22.94 -12.47 -2.05
N ILE A 112 -21.99 -12.31 -3.00
CA ILE A 112 -20.57 -12.18 -2.67
C ILE A 112 -20.33 -10.96 -1.78
N LYS A 113 -19.48 -11.11 -0.77
CA LYS A 113 -19.24 -10.06 0.22
C LYS A 113 -17.88 -9.41 -0.02
N GLU A 114 -17.89 -8.08 -0.04
CA GLU A 114 -16.65 -7.31 0.01
C GLU A 114 -15.91 -7.57 1.34
N ARG A 115 -14.60 -7.33 1.35
CA ARG A 115 -13.84 -7.15 2.58
C ARG A 115 -14.54 -6.16 3.52
N PRO A 116 -14.68 -6.47 4.82
CA PRO A 116 -15.16 -5.50 5.80
C PRO A 116 -14.33 -4.22 5.81
N MET A 117 -15.00 -3.09 5.87
CA MET A 117 -14.40 -1.75 5.93
C MET A 117 -14.83 -1.05 7.22
N HIS A 118 -13.94 -0.21 7.77
CA HIS A 118 -14.24 0.58 8.97
C HIS A 118 -14.72 2.01 8.64
N ASP A 119 -14.54 2.45 7.39
CA ASP A 119 -14.95 3.74 6.85
C ASP A 119 -15.02 3.62 5.32
N ASP A 120 -16.23 3.44 4.78
CA ASP A 120 -16.46 3.27 3.34
C ASP A 120 -16.22 4.58 2.56
N GLU A 121 -16.58 5.72 3.15
CA GLU A 121 -16.39 7.04 2.53
C GLU A 121 -14.90 7.38 2.38
N GLY A 122 -14.09 6.88 3.31
CA GLY A 122 -12.64 7.08 3.35
C GLY A 122 -11.82 6.21 2.40
N ASP A 123 -12.40 5.20 1.75
CA ASP A 123 -11.68 4.27 0.89
C ASP A 123 -10.98 4.96 -0.29
N THR A 124 -9.79 4.50 -0.66
CA THR A 124 -9.08 4.93 -1.87
C THR A 124 -9.54 4.18 -3.11
N ALA A 125 -10.21 3.04 -2.93
CA ALA A 125 -10.69 2.18 -4.01
C ALA A 125 -9.57 1.68 -4.95
N SER A 126 -8.35 1.51 -4.43
CA SER A 126 -7.22 0.99 -5.23
C SER A 126 -7.37 -0.49 -5.56
N HIS A 127 -8.14 -1.23 -4.77
CA HIS A 127 -8.37 -2.67 -4.95
C HIS A 127 -9.83 -3.02 -4.70
N LEU A 128 -10.30 -4.01 -5.45
CA LEU A 128 -11.52 -4.74 -5.20
C LEU A 128 -11.16 -6.05 -4.49
N ILE A 129 -11.69 -6.25 -3.28
CA ILE A 129 -11.40 -7.44 -2.47
C ILE A 129 -12.70 -8.09 -2.03
N PHE A 130 -12.89 -9.36 -2.34
CA PHE A 130 -14.01 -10.16 -1.87
C PHE A 130 -13.56 -11.23 -0.88
N MET A 131 -14.41 -11.50 0.11
CA MET A 131 -14.22 -12.53 1.11
C MET A 131 -15.11 -13.74 0.80
N LEU A 132 -14.48 -14.85 0.43
CA LEU A 132 -15.18 -16.11 0.13
C LEU A 132 -15.40 -16.93 1.41
N PRO A 133 -16.35 -17.87 1.42
CA PRO A 133 -16.62 -18.69 2.60
C PRO A 133 -15.43 -19.55 3.07
N SER A 134 -14.59 -20.03 2.15
CA SER A 134 -13.40 -20.85 2.44
C SER A 134 -12.27 -20.63 1.42
N ALA A 135 -11.09 -21.20 1.68
CA ALA A 135 -9.96 -21.18 0.75
C ALA A 135 -10.28 -21.93 -0.55
N GLU A 136 -11.00 -23.06 -0.47
CA GLU A 136 -11.45 -23.83 -1.62
C GLU A 136 -12.41 -23.01 -2.48
N ALA A 137 -13.33 -22.27 -1.85
CA ALA A 137 -14.24 -21.38 -2.56
C ALA A 137 -13.48 -20.25 -3.29
N ALA A 138 -12.41 -19.70 -2.68
CA ALA A 138 -11.54 -18.73 -3.35
C ALA A 138 -10.78 -19.32 -4.56
N LEU A 139 -10.34 -20.58 -4.48
CA LEU A 139 -9.72 -21.29 -5.60
C LEU A 139 -10.71 -21.52 -6.76
N CYS A 140 -11.93 -21.94 -6.45
CA CYS A 140 -13.01 -22.10 -7.42
C CYS A 140 -13.35 -20.77 -8.08
N PHE A 141 -13.59 -19.72 -7.27
CA PHE A 141 -13.88 -18.37 -7.76
C PHE A 141 -12.79 -17.88 -8.70
N ARG A 142 -11.52 -17.95 -8.30
CA ARG A 142 -10.38 -17.50 -9.13
C ARG A 142 -10.35 -18.24 -10.47
N SER A 143 -10.50 -19.56 -10.44
CA SER A 143 -10.44 -20.40 -11.64
C SER A 143 -11.58 -20.07 -12.61
N ALA A 144 -12.79 -19.87 -12.08
CA ALA A 144 -13.96 -19.50 -12.85
C ALA A 144 -13.84 -18.05 -13.39
N ALA A 145 -13.49 -17.08 -12.55
CA ALA A 145 -13.29 -15.69 -12.94
C ALA A 145 -12.26 -15.55 -14.07
N ALA A 146 -11.17 -16.33 -14.02
CA ALA A 146 -10.14 -16.35 -15.07
C ALA A 146 -10.68 -16.85 -16.42
N GLN A 147 -11.59 -17.83 -16.44
CA GLN A 147 -12.26 -18.29 -17.67
C GLN A 147 -13.13 -17.19 -18.30
N ALA A 148 -13.69 -16.31 -17.46
CA ALA A 148 -14.52 -15.18 -17.90
C ALA A 148 -13.70 -13.92 -18.26
N GLY A 149 -12.38 -13.91 -18.04
CA GLY A 149 -11.46 -12.93 -18.61
C GLY A 149 -10.73 -12.00 -17.63
N THR A 150 -11.02 -12.07 -16.32
CA THR A 150 -10.28 -11.33 -15.29
C THR A 150 -9.65 -12.28 -14.28
N GLN A 151 -8.35 -12.13 -14.08
CA GLN A 151 -7.62 -12.85 -13.04
C GLN A 151 -7.76 -12.15 -11.69
N PHE A 152 -8.12 -12.92 -10.65
CA PHE A 152 -8.06 -12.50 -9.27
C PHE A 152 -6.91 -13.22 -8.56
N SER A 153 -6.18 -12.51 -7.71
CA SER A 153 -5.17 -13.11 -6.84
C SER A 153 -5.79 -13.53 -5.52
N ILE A 154 -5.33 -14.64 -4.93
CA ILE A 154 -5.61 -14.98 -3.53
C ILE A 154 -4.50 -14.36 -2.70
N ILE A 155 -4.85 -13.51 -1.72
CA ILE A 155 -3.87 -12.69 -1.01
C ILE A 155 -2.83 -13.56 -0.29
N SER A 156 -3.24 -14.70 0.29
CA SER A 156 -2.30 -15.55 1.01
C SER A 156 -1.25 -16.23 0.12
N GLU A 157 -1.44 -16.32 -1.19
CA GLU A 157 -0.45 -16.92 -2.09
C GLU A 157 0.66 -15.94 -2.51
N ASN A 158 0.54 -14.66 -2.15
CA ASN A 158 1.47 -13.64 -2.58
C ASN A 158 2.80 -13.71 -1.82
N THR A 159 3.86 -14.13 -2.51
CA THR A 159 5.20 -14.31 -1.96
C THR A 159 5.91 -13.00 -1.61
N TRP A 160 5.43 -11.86 -2.08
CA TRP A 160 6.00 -10.54 -1.80
C TRP A 160 5.27 -9.77 -0.69
N HIS A 161 4.08 -10.23 -0.29
CA HIS A 161 3.17 -9.47 0.59
C HIS A 161 2.66 -10.28 1.78
N PHE A 162 3.14 -11.51 1.99
CA PHE A 162 2.78 -12.29 3.17
C PHE A 162 3.97 -13.06 3.74
N ALA A 163 4.28 -12.77 5.00
CA ALA A 163 5.45 -13.24 5.73
C ALA A 163 5.60 -14.78 5.79
N LYS A 164 4.52 -15.56 5.64
CA LYS A 164 4.61 -17.03 5.61
C LYS A 164 5.53 -17.57 4.50
N HIS A 165 5.82 -16.75 3.49
CA HIS A 165 6.70 -17.11 2.36
C HIS A 165 8.13 -16.60 2.54
N TRP A 166 8.43 -15.85 3.60
CA TRP A 166 9.71 -15.16 3.76
C TRP A 166 10.63 -15.90 4.73
N LYS A 167 11.27 -16.96 4.24
CA LYS A 167 12.29 -17.69 5.00
C LYS A 167 13.38 -16.79 5.59
N ALA A 168 13.68 -15.67 4.92
CA ALA A 168 14.63 -14.67 5.41
C ALA A 168 14.33 -14.15 6.84
N LEU A 169 13.07 -14.15 7.29
CA LEU A 169 12.73 -13.75 8.66
C LEU A 169 13.27 -14.73 9.72
N GLU A 170 13.31 -16.02 9.40
CA GLU A 170 13.92 -17.07 10.22
C GLU A 170 15.45 -16.99 10.12
N ASP A 171 15.97 -16.94 8.89
CA ASP A 171 17.42 -16.95 8.62
C ASP A 171 18.14 -15.76 9.28
N MET A 172 17.47 -14.61 9.45
CA MET A 172 18.06 -13.47 10.17
C MET A 172 18.35 -13.78 11.64
N GLY A 173 17.52 -14.58 12.30
CA GLY A 173 17.71 -14.96 13.71
C GLY A 173 18.93 -15.84 13.97
N GLU A 174 19.53 -16.37 12.91
CA GLU A 174 20.71 -17.24 12.96
C GLU A 174 22.00 -16.52 12.60
N LYS A 175 21.92 -15.29 12.06
CA LYS A 175 23.09 -14.53 11.61
C LYS A 175 23.70 -13.72 12.74
N ASP A 176 25.02 -13.84 12.86
CA ASP A 176 25.86 -12.90 13.58
C ASP A 176 26.21 -11.74 12.63
N ILE A 177 25.81 -10.54 13.01
CA ILE A 177 26.12 -9.31 12.29
C ILE A 177 26.96 -8.44 13.22
N PHE A 178 28.28 -8.43 13.01
CA PHE A 178 29.25 -7.67 13.81
C PHE A 178 29.22 -7.98 15.31
N GLY A 179 29.08 -9.26 15.69
CA GLY A 179 29.00 -9.72 17.08
C GLY A 179 27.61 -9.58 17.70
N ILE A 180 26.61 -9.17 16.91
CA ILE A 180 25.22 -9.07 17.34
C ILE A 180 24.42 -10.14 16.60
N ARG A 181 23.88 -11.10 17.36
CA ARG A 181 22.88 -12.02 16.83
C ARG A 181 21.54 -11.31 16.76
N ALA A 182 21.01 -11.11 15.56
CA ALA A 182 19.68 -10.54 15.39
C ALA A 182 18.62 -11.50 15.96
N PRO A 183 17.48 -11.00 16.49
CA PRO A 183 16.35 -11.86 16.82
C PRO A 183 15.76 -12.45 15.54
N SER A 184 15.10 -13.61 15.65
CA SER A 184 14.20 -14.07 14.60
C SER A 184 13.01 -13.11 14.52
N TYR A 185 12.65 -12.73 13.30
CA TYR A 185 11.44 -11.94 13.03
C TYR A 185 10.32 -12.82 12.49
N ALA A 186 10.52 -14.14 12.46
CA ALA A 186 9.50 -15.06 12.04
C ALA A 186 8.37 -15.10 13.08
N PRO A 187 7.11 -14.98 12.65
CA PRO A 187 5.97 -15.08 13.56
C PRO A 187 5.86 -16.49 14.14
N GLU A 188 5.45 -16.60 15.41
CA GLU A 188 5.22 -17.91 16.05
C GLU A 188 4.11 -18.71 15.35
N THR A 189 3.05 -18.01 14.91
CA THR A 189 1.97 -18.58 14.12
C THR A 189 1.40 -17.52 13.18
N MET A 190 0.87 -17.98 12.05
CA MET A 190 0.14 -17.18 11.07
C MET A 190 -1.24 -17.76 10.77
N GLU A 191 -1.72 -18.75 11.53
CA GLU A 191 -2.96 -19.48 11.24
C GLU A 191 -4.18 -18.56 11.12
N GLY A 192 -4.37 -17.64 12.07
CA GLY A 192 -5.48 -16.69 12.03
C GLY A 192 -5.42 -15.75 10.82
N THR A 193 -4.21 -15.27 10.48
CA THR A 193 -4.00 -14.43 9.29
C THR A 193 -4.23 -15.22 8.01
N ASP A 194 -3.70 -16.44 7.91
CA ASP A 194 -3.85 -17.28 6.73
C ASP A 194 -5.30 -17.72 6.51
N ALA A 195 -6.04 -18.02 7.59
CA ALA A 195 -7.47 -18.31 7.52
C ALA A 195 -8.29 -17.15 6.94
N ILE A 196 -7.85 -15.90 7.11
CA ILE A 196 -8.48 -14.72 6.53
C ILE A 196 -8.00 -14.51 5.08
N LEU A 197 -6.68 -14.52 4.85
CA LEU A 197 -6.09 -14.16 3.56
C LEU A 197 -6.26 -15.23 2.48
N SER A 198 -6.39 -16.51 2.86
CA SER A 198 -6.59 -17.63 1.92
C SER A 198 -7.96 -17.62 1.24
N ARG A 199 -8.93 -16.95 1.86
CA ARG A 199 -10.28 -16.77 1.31
C ARG A 199 -10.53 -15.35 0.78
N ALA A 200 -9.49 -14.51 0.70
CA ALA A 200 -9.57 -13.15 0.18
C ALA A 200 -9.07 -13.12 -1.27
N VAL A 201 -9.98 -12.89 -2.22
CA VAL A 201 -9.63 -12.70 -3.64
C VAL A 201 -9.56 -11.21 -3.96
N MET A 202 -8.60 -10.81 -4.77
CA MET A 202 -8.30 -9.40 -5.04
C MET A 202 -8.03 -9.15 -6.51
N ALA A 203 -8.53 -8.01 -7.00
CA ALA A 203 -8.14 -7.40 -8.26
C ALA A 203 -7.75 -5.93 -8.03
N GLY A 204 -6.67 -5.48 -8.68
CA GLY A 204 -6.26 -4.08 -8.66
C GLY A 204 -7.17 -3.23 -9.56
N LEU A 205 -7.47 -2.01 -9.12
CA LEU A 205 -8.17 -1.02 -9.91
C LEU A 205 -7.19 0.05 -10.40
N ASN A 206 -7.47 0.62 -11.57
CA ASN A 206 -6.65 1.65 -12.20
C ASN A 206 -7.48 2.91 -12.45
N ILE A 207 -6.84 4.08 -12.32
CA ILE A 207 -7.43 5.40 -12.59
C ILE A 207 -7.98 5.55 -14.03
N ASN A 208 -7.44 4.78 -14.98
CA ASN A 208 -7.77 4.82 -16.41
C ASN A 208 -8.53 3.59 -16.91
N MET A 209 -9.13 2.81 -16.00
CA MET A 209 -9.85 1.59 -16.38
C MET A 209 -11.03 1.93 -17.31
N SER A 210 -11.07 1.27 -18.47
CA SER A 210 -12.10 1.44 -19.48
C SER A 210 -13.42 0.79 -19.07
N GLY A 211 -14.51 1.20 -19.73
CA GLY A 211 -15.81 0.56 -19.53
C GLY A 211 -15.81 -0.94 -19.85
N GLU A 212 -15.03 -1.38 -20.84
CA GLU A 212 -14.91 -2.79 -21.21
C GLU A 212 -14.19 -3.60 -20.12
N GLU A 213 -13.10 -3.07 -19.56
CA GLU A 213 -12.40 -3.71 -18.44
C GLU A 213 -13.31 -3.84 -17.21
N VAL A 214 -14.12 -2.83 -16.93
CA VAL A 214 -15.12 -2.87 -15.85
C VAL A 214 -16.15 -3.97 -16.10
N GLU A 215 -16.73 -4.07 -17.29
CA GLU A 215 -17.69 -5.12 -17.63
C GLU A 215 -17.06 -6.52 -17.58
N ARG A 216 -15.78 -6.65 -17.97
CA ARG A 216 -15.05 -7.92 -17.84
C ARG A 216 -14.90 -8.35 -16.39
N ILE A 217 -14.56 -7.43 -15.49
CA ILE A 217 -14.52 -7.70 -14.04
C ILE A 217 -15.89 -8.12 -13.53
N VAL A 218 -16.97 -7.39 -13.89
CA VAL A 218 -18.34 -7.72 -13.49
C VAL A 218 -18.73 -9.13 -13.96
N SER A 219 -18.47 -9.45 -15.22
CA SER A 219 -18.71 -10.78 -15.79
C SER A 219 -17.96 -11.87 -15.02
N SER A 220 -16.67 -11.66 -14.76
CA SER A 220 -15.84 -12.59 -13.99
C SER A 220 -16.32 -12.81 -12.57
N VAL A 221 -16.77 -11.75 -11.87
CA VAL A 221 -17.31 -11.86 -10.51
C VAL A 221 -18.66 -12.58 -10.50
N ARG A 222 -19.49 -12.43 -11.54
CA ARG A 222 -20.77 -13.15 -11.65
C ARG A 222 -20.59 -14.62 -12.00
N TYR A 223 -19.53 -14.95 -12.73
CA TYR A 223 -19.25 -16.32 -13.18
C TYR A 223 -18.58 -17.17 -12.09
N GLY A 224 -17.77 -16.56 -11.23
CA GLY A 224 -17.10 -17.23 -10.10
C GLY A 224 -17.96 -17.34 -8.86
#